data_AF-A0A345Z4L8-F1
#
_entry.id   AF-A0A345Z4L8-F1
#
_cell.length_a   1.000
_cell.length_b   1.000
_cell.length_c   1.000
_cell.angle_alpha   90.00
_cell.angle_beta   90.00
_cell.angle_gamma   90.00
#
_symmetry.space_group_name_H-M   'P 1'
#
loop_
_entity.id
_entity.type
_entity.pdbx_description
1 polymer ?
#
loop_
_entity_poly.entity_id
_entity_poly.type
_entity_poly.pdbx_seq_one_letter_code
_entity_poly.pdbx_strand_id
1 'polypeptide(L)'
;MKQNTKVIFKFSFLRIIKNKFFITFSAICISLIILIPVLAISLGENIIFDVEVAMIFIIILSIFWLSFTNINNIVTIAITDEKSGIQSLENRRGAKNSAIFFSKFGPLKIITISFILLVYLIFTLVTLILPVPLGGFIIRNLAVGVFSLIAYDFLIFGVVLWLSSLTKSLKKTLPAGWILMTLFMFFSIFGPIFFAFNPNLGEQAGNVYDTSIDNKFKLQKTQTNEINFLTQLSESFFELRDSFNDNIVQELDFENRPKFFASDIISPIINYGMITFFGELIEQNSFEKSVESYFLKFNTSLEKCNITINEAELKEVLKYNLYYHFVKSLNIKAVGNKEEHFKNSFFYKSSPKNYNGPQQLKEVLDNFKSFEYKGAKISDEEIEVLKLAIIDTYKFEYTTHPYIFSQTMYIGYEKNNSGDFLENYNFWINSSLYSPGSYLFNMLNAEMMHYLNYPIKVGEEKFQWKSNATINYQINPFMWFYEMVYFSGSNNAKVDSVITENSPLPISIFTFYDLDKNEELIYSNRPFAVWANYLGFITFGTVLSALGYRLFCKTKDERKLVD
;
A
#
# COMPACT_ATOMS: atom_id res chain seq x y z
N MET A 1 24.61 -46.65 -12.07
CA MET A 1 24.53 -45.41 -11.24
C MET A 1 23.20 -44.66 -11.33
N LYS A 2 22.66 -44.33 -12.53
CA LYS A 2 21.39 -43.57 -12.67
C LYS A 2 20.15 -44.21 -12.00
N GLN A 3 20.07 -45.53 -11.94
CA GLN A 3 18.93 -46.24 -11.36
C GLN A 3 18.90 -46.14 -9.82
N ASN A 4 20.07 -46.18 -9.16
CA ASN A 4 20.16 -46.10 -7.69
C ASN A 4 19.80 -44.69 -7.17
N THR A 5 20.25 -43.63 -7.83
CA THR A 5 19.89 -42.25 -7.46
C THR A 5 18.40 -41.99 -7.59
N LYS A 6 17.77 -42.48 -8.67
CA LYS A 6 16.31 -42.36 -8.87
C LYS A 6 15.52 -43.05 -7.75
N VAL A 7 15.97 -44.22 -7.31
CA VAL A 7 15.32 -44.97 -6.23
C VAL A 7 15.47 -44.25 -4.88
N ILE A 8 16.69 -43.78 -4.54
CA ILE A 8 16.93 -43.02 -3.31
C ILE A 8 16.11 -41.73 -3.30
N PHE A 9 16.12 -41.00 -4.40
CA PHE A 9 15.33 -39.77 -4.55
C PHE A 9 13.83 -40.03 -4.35
N LYS A 10 13.28 -41.04 -5.03
CA LYS A 10 11.86 -41.40 -4.89
C LYS A 10 11.53 -41.80 -3.46
N PHE A 11 12.39 -42.59 -2.80
CA PHE A 11 12.20 -42.99 -1.42
C PHE A 11 12.21 -41.78 -0.47
N SER A 12 13.20 -40.90 -0.59
CA SER A 12 13.30 -39.67 0.21
C SER A 12 12.11 -38.74 -0.01
N PHE A 13 11.70 -38.52 -1.26
CA PHE A 13 10.53 -37.71 -1.58
C PHE A 13 9.24 -38.29 -0.97
N LEU A 14 8.98 -39.60 -1.20
CA LEU A 14 7.80 -40.29 -0.66
C LEU A 14 7.78 -40.28 0.87
N ARG A 15 8.94 -40.40 1.52
CA ARG A 15 9.04 -40.36 2.98
C ARG A 15 8.59 -39.01 3.54
N ILE A 16 8.88 -37.91 2.86
CA ILE A 16 8.45 -36.57 3.29
C ILE A 16 6.94 -36.43 3.05
N ILE A 17 6.48 -36.62 1.81
CA ILE A 17 5.10 -36.31 1.43
C ILE A 17 4.06 -37.28 2.02
N LYS A 18 4.44 -38.51 2.38
CA LYS A 18 3.54 -39.49 3.03
C LYS A 18 3.57 -39.40 4.55
N ASN A 19 4.40 -38.55 5.13
CA ASN A 19 4.44 -38.38 6.57
C ASN A 19 3.15 -37.69 7.03
N LYS A 20 2.34 -38.38 7.84
CA LYS A 20 1.06 -37.86 8.37
C LYS A 20 1.24 -36.52 9.08
N PHE A 21 2.30 -36.38 9.87
CA PHE A 21 2.56 -35.16 10.61
C PHE A 21 2.93 -34.00 9.69
N PHE A 22 3.72 -34.25 8.63
CA PHE A 22 4.01 -33.26 7.59
C PHE A 22 2.73 -32.81 6.87
N ILE A 23 1.85 -33.75 6.49
CA ILE A 23 0.59 -33.43 5.80
C ILE A 23 -0.33 -32.58 6.70
N THR A 24 -0.59 -33.03 7.93
CA THR A 24 -1.47 -32.31 8.87
C THR A 24 -0.94 -30.91 9.17
N PHE A 25 0.36 -30.79 9.44
CA PHE A 25 0.98 -29.51 9.74
C PHE A 25 0.94 -28.55 8.53
N SER A 26 1.25 -29.06 7.33
CA SER A 26 1.16 -28.26 6.10
C SER A 26 -0.27 -27.79 5.82
N ALA A 27 -1.26 -28.65 6.04
CA ALA A 27 -2.67 -28.28 5.87
C ALA A 27 -3.08 -27.15 6.82
N ILE A 28 -2.66 -27.20 8.09
CA ILE A 28 -2.92 -26.15 9.08
C ILE A 28 -2.27 -24.83 8.64
N CYS A 29 -0.96 -24.85 8.32
CA CYS A 29 -0.24 -23.64 7.89
C CYS A 29 -0.85 -23.01 6.63
N ILE A 30 -1.16 -23.81 5.61
CA ILE A 30 -1.77 -23.31 4.36
C ILE A 30 -3.16 -22.72 4.64
N SER A 31 -3.96 -23.38 5.48
CA SER A 31 -5.30 -22.87 5.84
C SER A 31 -5.22 -21.51 6.53
N LEU A 32 -4.25 -21.33 7.45
CA LEU A 32 -4.03 -20.05 8.12
C LEU A 32 -3.50 -18.97 7.15
N ILE A 33 -2.59 -19.33 6.24
CA ILE A 33 -2.07 -18.42 5.20
C ILE A 33 -3.17 -17.94 4.26
N ILE A 34 -4.22 -18.75 4.02
CA ILE A 34 -5.40 -18.32 3.24
C ILE A 34 -6.34 -17.48 4.10
N LEU A 35 -6.62 -17.91 5.33
CA LEU A 35 -7.62 -17.27 6.19
C LEU A 35 -7.24 -15.86 6.60
N ILE A 36 -5.97 -15.63 6.98
CA ILE A 36 -5.52 -14.34 7.53
C ILE A 36 -5.66 -13.20 6.52
N PRO A 37 -5.16 -13.30 5.27
CA PRO A 37 -5.33 -12.22 4.28
C PRO A 37 -6.78 -11.99 3.89
N VAL A 38 -7.59 -13.06 3.83
CA VAL A 38 -9.04 -12.93 3.57
C VAL A 38 -9.71 -12.12 4.68
N LEU A 39 -9.39 -12.40 5.95
CA LEU A 39 -9.93 -11.64 7.08
C LEU A 39 -9.43 -10.19 7.10
N ALA A 40 -8.13 -9.98 6.94
CA ALA A 40 -7.52 -8.64 6.97
C ALA A 40 -8.12 -7.72 5.90
N ILE A 41 -8.23 -8.20 4.66
CA ILE A 41 -8.73 -7.38 3.54
C ILE A 41 -10.27 -7.23 3.59
N SER A 42 -11.01 -8.20 4.15
CA SER A 42 -12.49 -8.11 4.22
C SER A 42 -13.01 -7.23 5.35
N LEU A 43 -12.31 -7.21 6.48
CA LEU A 43 -12.67 -6.43 7.68
C LEU A 43 -11.97 -5.07 7.73
N GLY A 44 -10.86 -4.94 7.00
CA GLY A 44 -9.99 -3.77 6.99
C GLY A 44 -10.62 -2.50 6.42
N GLU A 45 -10.25 -1.37 6.99
CA GLU A 45 -10.59 -0.03 6.49
C GLU A 45 -9.43 0.56 5.68
N ASN A 46 -8.17 0.35 6.11
CA ASN A 46 -6.97 0.77 5.39
C ASN A 46 -6.32 -0.44 4.72
N ILE A 47 -6.63 -0.61 3.45
CA ILE A 47 -6.28 -1.82 2.72
C ILE A 47 -4.77 -2.05 2.64
N ILE A 48 -3.94 -1.00 2.52
CA ILE A 48 -2.47 -1.19 2.47
C ILE A 48 -1.96 -1.65 3.83
N PHE A 49 -2.32 -0.93 4.90
CA PHE A 49 -1.96 -1.32 6.27
C PHE A 49 -2.40 -2.76 6.59
N ASP A 50 -3.65 -3.11 6.29
CA ASP A 50 -4.21 -4.43 6.58
C ASP A 50 -3.51 -5.55 5.80
N VAL A 51 -3.14 -5.28 4.54
CA VAL A 51 -2.33 -6.21 3.73
C VAL A 51 -0.93 -6.36 4.31
N GLU A 52 -0.31 -5.28 4.76
CA GLU A 52 1.03 -5.34 5.38
C GLU A 52 1.02 -6.12 6.69
N VAL A 53 -0.01 -5.95 7.53
CA VAL A 53 -0.23 -6.78 8.72
C VAL A 53 -0.41 -8.25 8.35
N ALA A 54 -1.26 -8.56 7.37
CA ALA A 54 -1.45 -9.93 6.90
C ALA A 54 -0.13 -10.55 6.40
N MET A 55 0.70 -9.75 5.74
CA MET A 55 2.01 -10.16 5.25
C MET A 55 2.95 -10.59 6.39
N ILE A 56 2.96 -9.88 7.54
CA ILE A 56 3.73 -10.29 8.73
C ILE A 56 3.36 -11.73 9.12
N PHE A 57 2.07 -12.02 9.25
CA PHE A 57 1.60 -13.34 9.65
C PHE A 57 1.92 -14.43 8.61
N ILE A 58 1.74 -14.14 7.32
CA ILE A 58 2.09 -15.08 6.24
C ILE A 58 3.58 -15.42 6.30
N ILE A 59 4.44 -14.42 6.45
CA ILE A 59 5.89 -14.59 6.51
C ILE A 59 6.27 -15.40 7.75
N ILE A 60 5.71 -15.10 8.92
CA ILE A 60 5.96 -15.86 10.17
C ILE A 60 5.54 -17.32 10.02
N LEU A 61 4.35 -17.60 9.51
CA LEU A 61 3.85 -18.96 9.28
C LEU A 61 4.71 -19.70 8.25
N SER A 62 5.19 -19.00 7.23
CA SER A 62 6.05 -19.56 6.19
C SER A 62 7.45 -19.87 6.73
N ILE A 63 8.04 -18.98 7.53
CA ILE A 63 9.31 -19.21 8.25
C ILE A 63 9.18 -20.44 9.14
N PHE A 64 8.11 -20.53 9.92
CA PHE A 64 7.82 -21.67 10.78
C PHE A 64 7.73 -22.97 9.98
N TRP A 65 6.99 -22.97 8.87
CA TRP A 65 6.84 -24.15 8.02
C TRP A 65 8.14 -24.57 7.31
N LEU A 66 8.88 -23.62 6.76
CA LEU A 66 10.17 -23.86 6.10
C LEU A 66 11.20 -24.39 7.08
N SER A 67 11.27 -23.82 8.29
CA SER A 67 12.15 -24.31 9.34
C SER A 67 11.77 -25.71 9.79
N PHE A 68 10.51 -25.94 10.10
CA PHE A 68 10.01 -27.26 10.48
C PHE A 68 10.42 -28.32 9.45
N THR A 69 10.20 -28.01 8.16
CA THR A 69 10.46 -28.93 7.06
C THR A 69 11.96 -29.15 6.86
N ASN A 70 12.78 -28.10 6.87
CA ASN A 70 14.24 -28.24 6.76
C ASN A 70 14.83 -28.95 7.98
N ILE A 71 14.54 -28.48 9.19
CA ILE A 71 15.12 -29.00 10.44
C ILE A 71 14.86 -30.50 10.58
N ASN A 72 13.60 -30.92 10.52
CA ASN A 72 13.24 -32.31 10.75
C ASN A 72 13.81 -33.26 9.69
N ASN A 73 13.76 -32.86 8.41
CA ASN A 73 14.24 -33.72 7.34
C ASN A 73 15.77 -33.77 7.27
N ILE A 74 16.46 -32.64 7.45
CA ILE A 74 17.93 -32.62 7.46
C ILE A 74 18.47 -33.44 8.61
N VAL A 75 17.94 -33.26 9.82
CA VAL A 75 18.34 -34.03 10.99
C VAL A 75 18.09 -35.53 10.79
N THR A 76 16.95 -35.89 10.22
CA THR A 76 16.64 -37.28 9.89
C THR A 76 17.64 -37.86 8.88
N ILE A 77 17.90 -37.14 7.78
CA ILE A 77 18.78 -37.59 6.70
C ILE A 77 20.25 -37.65 7.15
N ALA A 78 20.74 -36.64 7.86
CA ALA A 78 22.15 -36.51 8.21
C ALA A 78 22.54 -37.26 9.49
N ILE A 79 21.59 -37.50 10.41
CA ILE A 79 21.89 -38.10 11.71
C ILE A 79 21.17 -39.45 11.87
N THR A 80 19.86 -39.48 11.70
CA THR A 80 19.06 -40.68 11.97
C THR A 80 19.32 -41.79 10.94
N ASP A 81 19.38 -41.47 9.65
CA ASP A 81 19.67 -42.43 8.58
C ASP A 81 21.10 -42.99 8.66
N GLU A 82 22.04 -42.19 9.18
CA GLU A 82 23.40 -42.65 9.45
C GLU A 82 23.41 -43.63 10.63
N LYS A 83 22.78 -43.27 11.75
CA LYS A 83 22.71 -44.10 12.97
C LYS A 83 21.92 -45.39 12.78
N SER A 84 20.85 -45.36 12.00
CA SER A 84 20.02 -46.53 11.67
C SER A 84 20.62 -47.42 10.57
N GLY A 85 21.76 -47.03 9.98
CA GLY A 85 22.47 -47.83 8.98
C GLY A 85 21.90 -47.76 7.55
N ILE A 86 20.83 -46.98 7.32
CA ILE A 86 20.21 -46.79 5.98
C ILE A 86 21.25 -46.29 4.98
N GLN A 87 22.03 -45.26 5.35
CA GLN A 87 23.08 -44.72 4.48
C GLN A 87 24.21 -45.74 4.21
N SER A 88 24.50 -46.61 5.18
CA SER A 88 25.50 -47.66 5.00
C SER A 88 25.03 -48.73 4.01
N LEU A 89 23.74 -49.05 4.00
CA LEU A 89 23.13 -49.96 3.01
C LEU A 89 23.16 -49.36 1.60
N GLU A 90 22.87 -48.07 1.45
CA GLU A 90 22.94 -47.35 0.17
C GLU A 90 24.37 -47.35 -0.39
N ASN A 91 25.38 -47.13 0.47
CA ASN A 91 26.79 -47.19 0.12
C ASN A 91 27.22 -48.61 -0.32
N ARG A 92 26.76 -49.66 0.39
CA ARG A 92 27.02 -51.07 0.02
C ARG A 92 26.38 -51.45 -1.31
N ARG A 93 25.27 -50.81 -1.69
CA ARG A 93 24.62 -50.97 -3.01
C ARG A 93 25.27 -50.11 -4.10
N GLY A 94 26.44 -49.53 -3.85
CA GLY A 94 27.26 -48.83 -4.83
C GLY A 94 26.84 -47.38 -5.11
N ALA A 95 26.01 -46.76 -4.27
CA ALA A 95 25.74 -45.33 -4.37
C ALA A 95 26.93 -44.53 -3.77
N LYS A 96 27.39 -43.48 -4.47
CA LYS A 96 28.42 -42.56 -3.95
C LYS A 96 27.80 -41.61 -2.91
N ASN A 97 28.55 -41.21 -1.88
CA ASN A 97 28.06 -40.26 -0.86
C ASN A 97 27.52 -38.95 -1.46
N SER A 98 28.18 -38.42 -2.51
CA SER A 98 27.70 -37.23 -3.22
C SER A 98 26.35 -37.47 -3.91
N ALA A 99 26.18 -38.64 -4.53
CA ALA A 99 24.92 -39.03 -5.16
C ALA A 99 23.81 -39.25 -4.14
N ILE A 100 24.12 -39.82 -2.97
CA ILE A 100 23.19 -39.94 -1.84
C ILE A 100 22.77 -38.55 -1.36
N PHE A 101 23.72 -37.64 -1.15
CA PHE A 101 23.45 -36.27 -0.71
C PHE A 101 22.41 -35.58 -1.61
N PHE A 102 22.69 -35.46 -2.91
CA PHE A 102 21.76 -34.79 -3.83
C PHE A 102 20.43 -35.55 -3.97
N SER A 103 20.45 -36.88 -3.92
CA SER A 103 19.21 -37.67 -4.00
C SER A 103 18.34 -37.51 -2.76
N LYS A 104 18.91 -37.27 -1.57
CA LYS A 104 18.14 -37.10 -0.32
C LYS A 104 17.73 -35.65 -0.06
N PHE A 105 18.59 -34.67 -0.34
CA PHE A 105 18.32 -33.26 -0.09
C PHE A 105 17.64 -32.54 -1.27
N GLY A 106 17.78 -33.03 -2.51
CA GLY A 106 17.08 -32.48 -3.68
C GLY A 106 15.54 -32.48 -3.54
N PRO A 107 14.91 -33.60 -3.10
CA PRO A 107 13.48 -33.64 -2.79
C PRO A 107 13.03 -32.57 -1.80
N LEU A 108 13.84 -32.33 -0.76
CA LEU A 108 13.54 -31.34 0.27
C LEU A 108 13.45 -29.93 -0.34
N LYS A 109 14.40 -29.57 -1.21
CA LYS A 109 14.39 -28.27 -1.88
C LYS A 109 13.26 -28.09 -2.89
N ILE A 110 12.88 -29.16 -3.59
CA ILE A 110 11.69 -29.13 -4.45
C ILE A 110 10.45 -28.83 -3.62
N ILE A 111 10.32 -29.46 -2.45
CA ILE A 111 9.17 -29.25 -1.54
C ILE A 111 9.16 -27.81 -0.98
N THR A 112 10.29 -27.29 -0.49
CA THR A 112 10.35 -25.94 0.09
C THR A 112 10.14 -24.85 -0.95
N ILE A 113 10.74 -24.97 -2.13
CA ILE A 113 10.53 -24.01 -3.24
C ILE A 113 9.08 -24.07 -3.74
N SER A 114 8.49 -25.27 -3.86
CA SER A 114 7.08 -25.41 -4.25
C SER A 114 6.13 -24.75 -3.25
N PHE A 115 6.43 -24.85 -1.95
CA PHE A 115 5.68 -24.17 -0.91
C PHE A 115 5.77 -22.64 -1.04
N ILE A 116 6.97 -22.08 -1.26
CA ILE A 116 7.13 -20.63 -1.45
C ILE A 116 6.33 -20.13 -2.66
N LEU A 117 6.40 -20.86 -3.78
CA LEU A 117 5.61 -20.54 -4.98
C LEU A 117 4.10 -20.64 -4.72
N LEU A 118 3.67 -21.60 -3.91
CA LEU A 118 2.28 -21.73 -3.50
C LEU A 118 1.83 -20.55 -2.64
N VAL A 119 2.65 -20.12 -1.67
CA VAL A 119 2.35 -18.94 -0.83
C VAL A 119 2.23 -17.68 -1.69
N TYR A 120 3.16 -17.48 -2.64
CA TYR A 120 3.10 -16.37 -3.60
C TYR A 120 1.81 -16.41 -4.44
N LEU A 121 1.44 -17.60 -4.93
CA LEU A 121 0.20 -17.79 -5.70
C LEU A 121 -1.04 -17.51 -4.85
N ILE A 122 -1.08 -18.01 -3.60
CA ILE A 122 -2.19 -17.76 -2.67
C ILE A 122 -2.33 -16.25 -2.42
N PHE A 123 -1.23 -15.57 -2.08
CA PHE A 123 -1.24 -14.13 -1.83
C PHE A 123 -1.79 -13.36 -3.04
N THR A 124 -1.26 -13.66 -4.23
CA THR A 124 -1.70 -13.03 -5.50
C THR A 124 -3.18 -13.28 -5.78
N LEU A 125 -3.65 -14.53 -5.64
CA LEU A 125 -5.05 -14.87 -5.89
C LEU A 125 -6.00 -14.20 -4.90
N VAL A 126 -5.65 -14.16 -3.61
CA VAL A 126 -6.47 -13.48 -2.61
C VAL A 126 -6.57 -11.98 -2.92
N THR A 127 -5.46 -11.33 -3.27
CA THR A 127 -5.47 -9.91 -3.68
C THR A 127 -6.30 -9.66 -4.95
N LEU A 128 -6.32 -10.59 -5.91
CA LEU A 128 -7.11 -10.46 -7.14
C LEU A 128 -8.61 -10.71 -6.93
N ILE A 129 -8.96 -11.65 -6.05
CA ILE A 129 -10.37 -12.00 -5.77
C ILE A 129 -11.04 -10.87 -4.99
N LEU A 130 -10.29 -10.23 -4.09
CA LEU A 130 -10.84 -9.20 -3.23
C LEU A 130 -10.93 -7.87 -3.98
N PRO A 131 -12.05 -7.17 -3.85
CA PRO A 131 -12.28 -5.92 -4.55
C PRO A 131 -11.44 -4.82 -3.89
N VAL A 132 -10.15 -4.75 -4.22
CA VAL A 132 -9.21 -3.77 -3.70
C VAL A 132 -8.80 -2.79 -4.82
N PRO A 133 -9.03 -1.47 -4.68
CA PRO A 133 -8.64 -0.47 -5.70
C PRO A 133 -7.13 -0.45 -5.97
N LEU A 134 -6.31 -0.90 -5.01
CA LEU A 134 -4.84 -0.99 -5.09
C LEU A 134 -4.31 -2.41 -5.36
N GLY A 135 -5.14 -3.36 -5.82
CA GLY A 135 -4.73 -4.75 -6.02
C GLY A 135 -3.50 -4.90 -6.92
N GLY A 136 -3.44 -4.14 -8.02
CA GLY A 136 -2.28 -4.13 -8.91
C GLY A 136 -0.99 -3.59 -8.26
N PHE A 137 -1.12 -2.58 -7.39
CA PHE A 137 0.00 -2.05 -6.61
C PHE A 137 0.52 -3.09 -5.62
N ILE A 138 -0.38 -3.72 -4.85
CA ILE A 138 -0.05 -4.76 -3.87
C ILE A 138 0.69 -5.92 -4.54
N ILE A 139 0.17 -6.42 -5.66
CA ILE A 139 0.79 -7.55 -6.38
C ILE A 139 2.18 -7.17 -6.91
N ARG A 140 2.31 -5.99 -7.53
CA ARG A 140 3.58 -5.56 -8.14
C ARG A 140 4.66 -5.27 -7.09
N ASN A 141 4.29 -4.77 -5.92
CA ASN A 141 5.26 -4.28 -4.94
C ASN A 141 5.41 -5.20 -3.72
N LEU A 142 4.30 -5.62 -3.10
CA LEU A 142 4.34 -6.44 -1.88
C LEU A 142 4.46 -7.94 -2.21
N ALA A 143 3.77 -8.48 -3.22
CA ALA A 143 3.84 -9.93 -3.47
C ALA A 143 5.26 -10.44 -3.78
N VAL A 144 6.11 -9.60 -4.40
CA VAL A 144 7.53 -9.91 -4.67
C VAL A 144 8.30 -10.17 -3.37
N GLY A 145 7.90 -9.52 -2.27
CA GLY A 145 8.42 -9.74 -0.93
C GLY A 145 8.34 -11.16 -0.41
N VAL A 146 7.38 -11.96 -0.89
CA VAL A 146 7.27 -13.39 -0.54
C VAL A 146 8.53 -14.16 -0.96
N PHE A 147 9.26 -13.70 -1.98
CA PHE A 147 10.51 -14.34 -2.40
C PHE A 147 11.66 -14.17 -1.38
N SER A 148 11.53 -13.30 -0.38
CA SER A 148 12.45 -13.24 0.77
C SER A 148 12.56 -14.59 1.49
N LEU A 149 11.49 -15.41 1.42
CA LEU A 149 11.45 -16.77 1.94
C LEU A 149 12.44 -17.71 1.24
N ILE A 150 12.86 -17.43 0.00
CA ILE A 150 13.91 -18.18 -0.69
C ILE A 150 15.24 -17.94 0.02
N ALA A 151 15.60 -16.67 0.28
CA ALA A 151 16.82 -16.32 0.99
C ALA A 151 16.86 -16.98 2.39
N TYR A 152 15.72 -16.95 3.09
CA TYR A 152 15.56 -17.65 4.36
C TYR A 152 15.70 -19.19 4.23
N ASP A 153 15.07 -19.82 3.25
CA ASP A 153 15.14 -21.27 3.01
C ASP A 153 16.57 -21.75 2.74
N PHE A 154 17.37 -20.97 2.01
CA PHE A 154 18.79 -21.23 1.80
C PHE A 154 19.58 -21.11 3.11
N LEU A 155 19.31 -20.07 3.89
CA LEU A 155 19.97 -19.82 5.17
C LEU A 155 19.72 -20.96 6.17
N ILE A 156 18.46 -21.25 6.47
CA ILE A 156 18.11 -22.27 7.48
C ILE A 156 18.59 -23.66 7.06
N PHE A 157 18.48 -24.00 5.77
CA PHE A 157 19.00 -25.25 5.25
C PHE A 157 20.52 -25.35 5.42
N GLY A 158 21.26 -24.31 5.07
CA GLY A 158 22.72 -24.28 5.20
C GLY A 158 23.18 -24.44 6.64
N VAL A 159 22.60 -23.65 7.56
CA VAL A 159 22.94 -23.71 8.99
C VAL A 159 22.65 -25.08 9.57
N VAL A 160 21.44 -25.61 9.36
CA VAL A 160 21.05 -26.89 9.95
C VAL A 160 21.86 -28.03 9.34
N LEU A 161 22.11 -28.03 8.03
CA LEU A 161 22.90 -29.05 7.36
C LEU A 161 24.35 -29.06 7.85
N TRP A 162 24.95 -27.88 8.01
CA TRP A 162 26.29 -27.76 8.55
C TRP A 162 26.35 -28.29 9.99
N LEU A 163 25.45 -27.84 10.87
CA LEU A 163 25.39 -28.28 12.26
C LEU A 163 25.09 -29.78 12.40
N SER A 164 24.17 -30.32 11.59
CA SER A 164 23.80 -31.73 11.62
C SER A 164 24.98 -32.61 11.22
N SER A 165 25.69 -32.21 10.17
CA SER A 165 26.83 -32.96 9.61
C SER A 165 28.06 -32.85 10.50
N LEU A 166 28.27 -31.70 11.15
CA LEU A 166 29.38 -31.47 12.09
C LEU A 166 29.19 -32.21 13.41
N THR A 167 28.02 -32.08 14.04
CA THR A 167 27.82 -32.55 15.40
C THR A 167 27.29 -33.98 15.49
N LYS A 168 26.59 -34.45 14.44
CA LYS A 168 25.91 -35.76 14.40
C LYS A 168 25.03 -36.04 15.62
N SER A 169 24.51 -34.99 16.26
CA SER A 169 23.78 -35.06 17.53
C SER A 169 22.43 -34.34 17.45
N LEU A 170 21.34 -35.10 17.59
CA LEU A 170 19.97 -34.57 17.66
C LEU A 170 19.84 -33.51 18.76
N LYS A 171 20.46 -33.76 19.92
CA LYS A 171 20.40 -32.87 21.10
C LYS A 171 21.05 -31.51 20.88
N LYS A 172 21.95 -31.38 19.90
CA LYS A 172 22.62 -30.11 19.57
C LYS A 172 21.96 -29.43 18.37
N THR A 173 21.69 -30.19 17.31
CA THR A 173 21.17 -29.63 16.06
C THR A 173 19.73 -29.16 16.17
N LEU A 174 18.84 -29.92 16.84
CA LEU A 174 17.43 -29.53 16.94
C LEU A 174 17.25 -28.21 17.70
N PRO A 175 17.77 -28.03 18.95
CA PRO A 175 17.60 -26.77 19.66
C PRO A 175 18.19 -25.57 18.91
N ALA A 176 19.37 -25.73 18.30
CA ALA A 176 19.99 -24.65 17.53
C ALA A 176 19.15 -24.22 16.32
N GLY A 177 18.60 -25.18 15.58
CA GLY A 177 17.69 -24.90 14.46
C GLY A 177 16.42 -24.19 14.91
N TRP A 178 15.80 -24.65 16.01
CA TRP A 178 14.57 -24.05 16.56
C TRP A 178 14.81 -22.65 17.14
N ILE A 179 15.93 -22.41 17.82
CA ILE A 179 16.31 -21.07 18.30
C ILE A 179 16.46 -20.10 17.11
N LEU A 180 17.16 -20.53 16.06
CA LEU A 180 17.34 -19.71 14.86
C LEU A 180 16.00 -19.40 14.18
N MET A 181 15.12 -20.40 14.07
CA MET A 181 13.77 -20.18 13.54
C MET A 181 13.00 -19.14 14.35
N THR A 182 12.93 -19.30 15.67
CA THR A 182 12.22 -18.38 16.55
C THR A 182 12.77 -16.96 16.42
N LEU A 183 14.10 -16.81 16.36
CA LEU A 183 14.75 -15.53 16.11
C LEU A 183 14.25 -14.89 14.80
N PHE A 184 14.20 -15.64 13.70
CA PHE A 184 13.73 -15.13 12.41
C PHE A 184 12.24 -14.84 12.34
N MET A 185 11.39 -15.60 13.05
CA MET A 185 9.97 -15.26 13.18
C MET A 185 9.81 -13.87 13.82
N PHE A 186 10.64 -13.58 14.82
CA PHE A 186 10.65 -12.28 15.46
C PHE A 186 11.24 -11.15 14.59
N PHE A 187 12.01 -11.42 13.54
CA PHE A 187 12.55 -10.35 12.67
C PHE A 187 11.45 -9.56 11.98
N SER A 188 10.36 -10.25 11.59
CA SER A 188 9.21 -9.62 10.94
C SER A 188 8.42 -8.69 11.88
N ILE A 189 8.63 -8.79 13.19
CA ILE A 189 7.95 -7.99 14.23
C ILE A 189 8.91 -6.99 14.88
N PHE A 190 10.13 -7.41 15.24
CA PHE A 190 11.08 -6.59 15.99
C PHE A 190 12.04 -5.79 15.11
N GLY A 191 12.08 -5.99 13.78
CA GLY A 191 12.89 -5.14 12.91
C GLY A 191 12.55 -3.65 13.11
N PRO A 192 11.29 -3.26 12.85
CA PRO A 192 10.84 -1.88 13.05
C PRO A 192 10.81 -1.41 14.51
N ILE A 193 10.76 -2.29 15.51
CA ILE A 193 10.54 -1.87 16.91
C ILE A 193 11.64 -0.95 17.45
N PHE A 194 12.87 -1.07 16.93
CA PHE A 194 13.98 -0.20 17.30
C PHE A 194 13.77 1.26 16.88
N PHE A 195 12.89 1.50 15.90
CA PHE A 195 12.44 2.83 15.53
C PHE A 195 11.38 3.33 16.51
N ALA A 196 10.45 2.49 17.00
CA ALA A 196 9.47 2.91 18.02
C ALA A 196 10.12 3.52 19.29
N PHE A 197 11.36 3.11 19.61
CA PHE A 197 12.12 3.64 20.76
C PHE A 197 13.06 4.81 20.43
N ASN A 198 13.07 5.30 19.19
CA ASN A 198 13.85 6.44 18.77
C ASN A 198 12.93 7.68 18.65
N PRO A 199 12.85 8.54 19.68
CA PRO A 199 11.89 9.65 19.74
C PRO A 199 12.12 10.70 18.65
N ASN A 200 13.27 10.67 17.98
CA ASN A 200 13.62 11.64 16.95
C ASN A 200 13.12 11.25 15.55
N LEU A 201 12.29 10.23 15.36
CA LEU A 201 11.92 9.83 13.99
C LEU A 201 10.95 10.76 13.27
N GLY A 202 10.18 11.56 14.01
CA GLY A 202 9.02 12.24 13.46
C GLY A 202 9.11 13.76 13.29
N GLU A 203 10.06 14.44 13.93
CA GLU A 203 10.03 15.91 13.96
C GLU A 203 11.17 16.52 13.12
N GLN A 204 10.77 17.36 12.14
CA GLN A 204 11.54 18.40 11.43
C GLN A 204 12.20 18.10 10.07
N ALA A 205 11.83 17.06 9.31
CA ALA A 205 12.23 17.03 7.89
C ALA A 205 11.17 17.74 7.04
N GLY A 206 11.45 18.98 6.60
CA GLY A 206 10.49 19.78 5.81
C GLY A 206 10.18 19.23 4.41
N ASN A 207 10.97 18.26 3.92
CA ASN A 207 10.97 17.81 2.52
C ASN A 207 10.61 16.32 2.35
N VAL A 208 9.75 15.78 3.22
CA VAL A 208 9.24 14.41 3.07
C VAL A 208 8.45 14.27 1.77
N TYR A 209 8.67 13.18 1.04
CA TYR A 209 7.92 12.91 -0.19
C TYR A 209 6.41 12.86 0.08
N ASP A 210 5.66 13.56 -0.78
CA ASP A 210 4.21 13.52 -0.86
C ASP A 210 3.81 13.38 -2.34
N THR A 211 2.87 12.48 -2.62
CA THR A 211 2.33 12.28 -3.96
C THR A 211 1.72 13.58 -4.50
N SER A 212 1.12 14.40 -3.63
CA SER A 212 0.47 15.64 -4.03
C SER A 212 1.48 16.62 -4.63
N ILE A 213 2.71 16.66 -4.09
CA ILE A 213 3.79 17.55 -4.55
C ILE A 213 4.31 17.11 -5.91
N ASP A 214 4.54 15.82 -6.12
CA ASP A 214 4.97 15.27 -7.42
C ASP A 214 3.93 15.54 -8.53
N ASN A 215 2.64 15.35 -8.22
CA ASN A 215 1.55 15.64 -9.15
C ASN A 215 1.47 17.14 -9.48
N LYS A 216 1.53 18.01 -8.47
CA LYS A 216 1.54 19.48 -8.65
C LYS A 216 2.73 19.93 -9.52
N PHE A 217 3.91 19.39 -9.28
CA PHE A 217 5.10 19.71 -10.06
C PHE A 217 4.97 19.32 -11.53
N LYS A 218 4.43 18.12 -11.81
CA LYS A 218 4.16 17.67 -13.17
C LYS A 218 3.18 18.60 -13.89
N LEU A 219 2.15 19.07 -13.18
CA LEU A 219 1.20 20.03 -13.74
C LEU A 219 1.88 21.38 -14.04
N GLN A 220 2.66 21.92 -13.11
CA GLN A 220 3.40 23.18 -13.30
C GLN A 220 4.28 23.16 -14.55
N LYS A 221 4.93 22.03 -14.85
CA LYS A 221 5.80 21.89 -16.02
C LYS A 221 5.12 21.93 -17.37
N THR A 222 3.82 21.63 -17.41
CA THR A 222 3.05 21.79 -18.65
C THR A 222 2.79 23.27 -18.97
N GLN A 223 3.06 24.18 -18.01
CA GLN A 223 2.74 25.58 -18.15
C GLN A 223 3.88 26.36 -18.82
N THR A 224 3.56 27.06 -19.90
CA THR A 224 4.43 27.97 -20.66
C THR A 224 3.70 29.29 -20.93
N ASN A 225 4.38 30.26 -21.54
CA ASN A 225 3.72 31.51 -21.95
C ASN A 225 2.57 31.28 -22.97
N GLU A 226 2.63 30.21 -23.74
CA GLU A 226 1.63 29.86 -24.77
C GLU A 226 0.57 28.87 -24.24
N ILE A 227 0.93 28.05 -23.25
CA ILE A 227 0.09 27.00 -22.66
C ILE A 227 -0.03 27.29 -21.17
N ASN A 228 -1.10 27.96 -20.75
CA ASN A 228 -1.29 28.38 -19.35
C ASN A 228 -2.72 28.15 -18.85
N PHE A 229 -3.43 27.18 -19.44
CA PHE A 229 -4.82 26.95 -19.12
C PHE A 229 -4.98 26.53 -17.66
N LEU A 230 -4.13 25.62 -17.16
CA LEU A 230 -4.21 25.17 -15.76
C LEU A 230 -3.90 26.32 -14.79
N THR A 231 -2.95 27.20 -15.11
CA THR A 231 -2.70 28.43 -14.33
C THR A 231 -3.93 29.34 -14.29
N GLN A 232 -4.56 29.62 -15.43
CA GLN A 232 -5.81 30.40 -15.50
C GLN A 232 -6.96 29.71 -14.74
N LEU A 233 -7.00 28.37 -14.78
CA LEU A 233 -7.99 27.57 -14.07
C LEU A 233 -7.81 27.68 -12.56
N SER A 234 -6.55 27.67 -12.08
CA SER A 234 -6.19 27.88 -10.67
C SER A 234 -6.55 29.29 -10.19
N GLU A 235 -6.22 30.33 -10.95
CA GLU A 235 -6.61 31.71 -10.64
C GLU A 235 -8.13 31.84 -10.57
N SER A 236 -8.84 31.30 -11.55
CA SER A 236 -10.31 31.30 -11.59
C SER A 236 -10.93 30.52 -10.42
N PHE A 237 -10.28 29.46 -9.93
CA PHE A 237 -10.71 28.74 -8.73
C PHE A 237 -10.62 29.62 -7.47
N PHE A 238 -9.53 30.38 -7.32
CA PHE A 238 -9.35 31.30 -6.19
C PHE A 238 -10.37 32.44 -6.23
N GLU A 239 -10.56 33.08 -7.39
CA GLU A 239 -11.59 34.10 -7.57
C GLU A 239 -12.98 33.59 -7.19
N LEU A 240 -13.30 32.35 -7.58
CA LEU A 240 -14.56 31.72 -7.23
C LEU A 240 -14.69 31.51 -5.73
N ARG A 241 -13.66 30.95 -5.09
CA ARG A 241 -13.63 30.70 -3.65
C ARG A 241 -13.80 32.00 -2.86
N ASP A 242 -13.06 33.04 -3.23
CA ASP A 242 -13.11 34.33 -2.56
C ASP A 242 -14.49 34.97 -2.74
N SER A 243 -15.08 34.88 -3.94
CA SER A 243 -16.45 35.32 -4.18
C SER A 243 -17.48 34.61 -3.30
N PHE A 244 -17.31 33.31 -3.04
CA PHE A 244 -18.18 32.59 -2.09
C PHE A 244 -18.00 33.05 -0.65
N ASN A 245 -16.76 33.33 -0.21
CA ASN A 245 -16.50 33.87 1.12
C ASN A 245 -17.09 35.28 1.30
N ASP A 246 -17.01 36.12 0.27
CA ASP A 246 -17.47 37.51 0.30
C ASP A 246 -19.00 37.62 0.23
N ASN A 247 -19.67 36.65 -0.38
CA ASN A 247 -21.12 36.69 -0.63
C ASN A 247 -21.94 35.72 0.24
N ILE A 248 -21.30 34.89 1.06
CA ILE A 248 -21.94 34.09 2.11
C ILE A 248 -21.38 34.57 3.44
N VAL A 249 -22.00 35.61 3.98
CA VAL A 249 -21.51 36.35 5.14
C VAL A 249 -22.27 35.91 6.39
N GLN A 250 -21.54 35.79 7.51
CA GLN A 250 -22.13 35.53 8.80
C GLN A 250 -21.74 36.62 9.81
N GLU A 251 -22.74 37.20 10.46
CA GLU A 251 -22.51 38.08 11.61
C GLU A 251 -22.40 37.24 12.90
N LEU A 252 -21.20 37.17 13.45
CA LEU A 252 -20.92 36.38 14.65
C LEU A 252 -21.39 37.11 15.91
N ASP A 253 -22.43 36.57 16.55
CA ASP A 253 -22.78 36.91 17.93
C ASP A 253 -22.03 35.96 18.88
N PHE A 254 -21.05 36.50 19.62
CA PHE A 254 -20.24 35.70 20.55
C PHE A 254 -21.02 35.19 21.77
N GLU A 255 -22.20 35.75 22.05
CA GLU A 255 -23.04 35.32 23.19
C GLU A 255 -23.92 34.11 22.82
N ASN A 256 -24.24 33.93 21.54
CA ASN A 256 -25.03 32.81 21.03
C ASN A 256 -24.28 32.07 19.92
N ARG A 257 -23.61 30.96 20.24
CA ARG A 257 -23.00 30.12 19.20
C ARG A 257 -24.07 29.60 18.23
N PRO A 258 -24.04 29.99 16.94
CA PRO A 258 -25.01 29.49 15.97
C PRO A 258 -24.77 28.00 15.74
N LYS A 259 -25.85 27.29 15.36
CA LYS A 259 -25.78 25.85 15.04
C LYS A 259 -24.98 25.57 13.77
N PHE A 260 -24.92 26.56 12.87
CA PHE A 260 -24.26 26.50 11.59
C PHE A 260 -23.44 27.77 11.36
N PHE A 261 -22.37 27.62 10.61
CA PHE A 261 -21.50 28.68 10.14
C PHE A 261 -21.57 28.85 8.63
N ALA A 262 -21.21 30.04 8.12
CA ALA A 262 -21.07 30.25 6.68
C ALA A 262 -20.10 29.23 6.04
N SER A 263 -19.05 28.83 6.76
CA SER A 263 -18.11 27.79 6.35
C SER A 263 -18.78 26.43 6.10
N ASP A 264 -19.89 26.14 6.77
CA ASP A 264 -20.63 24.88 6.60
C ASP A 264 -21.41 24.84 5.27
N ILE A 265 -21.55 25.99 4.59
CA ILE A 265 -22.11 26.11 3.24
C ILE A 265 -20.97 26.15 2.21
N ILE A 266 -19.92 26.94 2.48
CA ILE A 266 -18.79 27.16 1.55
C ILE A 266 -17.93 25.90 1.41
N SER A 267 -17.64 25.19 2.51
CA SER A 267 -16.77 24.00 2.48
C SER A 267 -17.34 22.88 1.58
N PRO A 268 -18.65 22.54 1.62
CA PRO A 268 -19.28 21.65 0.63
C PRO A 268 -19.08 22.04 -0.83
N ILE A 269 -19.18 23.32 -1.13
CA ILE A 269 -19.02 23.84 -2.50
C ILE A 269 -17.58 23.63 -2.96
N ILE A 270 -16.61 24.07 -2.15
CA ILE A 270 -15.20 24.19 -2.54
C ILE A 270 -14.41 22.90 -2.27
N ASN A 271 -14.54 22.33 -1.07
CA ASN A 271 -13.71 21.22 -0.58
C ASN A 271 -14.34 19.85 -0.82
N TYR A 272 -15.67 19.76 -0.91
CA TYR A 272 -16.38 18.47 -1.07
C TYR A 272 -17.00 18.28 -2.45
N GLY A 273 -16.57 19.09 -3.41
CA GLY A 273 -16.85 18.90 -4.82
C GLY A 273 -18.29 19.18 -5.26
N MET A 274 -19.11 19.84 -4.44
CA MET A 274 -20.52 20.12 -4.78
C MET A 274 -20.71 21.36 -5.67
N ILE A 275 -19.62 22.03 -6.09
CA ILE A 275 -19.65 23.27 -6.87
C ILE A 275 -20.60 23.25 -8.06
N THR A 276 -20.67 22.15 -8.82
CA THR A 276 -21.53 22.11 -10.02
C THR A 276 -23.01 22.05 -9.67
N PHE A 277 -23.37 21.29 -8.63
CA PHE A 277 -24.75 21.21 -8.17
C PHE A 277 -25.21 22.55 -7.58
N PHE A 278 -24.43 23.13 -6.66
CA PHE A 278 -24.78 24.42 -6.07
C PHE A 278 -24.73 25.56 -7.08
N GLY A 279 -23.78 25.54 -8.02
CA GLY A 279 -23.74 26.53 -9.09
C GLY A 279 -24.99 26.49 -9.98
N GLU A 280 -25.53 25.30 -10.31
CA GLU A 280 -26.81 25.23 -11.03
C GLU A 280 -27.99 25.76 -10.21
N LEU A 281 -28.01 25.54 -8.90
CA LEU A 281 -29.05 26.12 -8.04
C LEU A 281 -28.97 27.66 -8.02
N ILE A 282 -27.76 28.22 -8.00
CA ILE A 282 -27.52 29.67 -8.08
C ILE A 282 -27.97 30.22 -9.43
N GLU A 283 -27.65 29.55 -10.54
CA GLU A 283 -28.14 29.93 -11.87
C GLU A 283 -29.68 29.96 -11.94
N GLN A 284 -30.34 29.08 -11.18
CA GLN A 284 -31.80 28.95 -11.09
C GLN A 284 -32.44 29.89 -10.07
N ASN A 285 -31.69 30.71 -9.33
CA ASN A 285 -32.17 31.54 -8.22
C ASN A 285 -32.91 30.69 -7.15
N SER A 286 -32.32 29.56 -6.79
CA SER A 286 -32.91 28.56 -5.88
C SER A 286 -31.95 28.07 -4.80
N PHE A 287 -30.71 28.57 -4.78
CA PHE A 287 -29.66 28.13 -3.86
C PHE A 287 -29.98 28.51 -2.42
N GLU A 288 -30.30 29.79 -2.16
CA GLU A 288 -30.64 30.26 -0.82
C GLU A 288 -31.81 29.46 -0.23
N LYS A 289 -32.86 29.27 -1.04
CA LYS A 289 -34.03 28.46 -0.67
C LYS A 289 -33.67 27.01 -0.34
N SER A 290 -32.73 26.43 -1.08
CA SER A 290 -32.28 25.05 -0.84
C SER A 290 -31.48 24.93 0.45
N VAL A 291 -30.63 25.91 0.76
CA VAL A 291 -29.88 25.97 2.04
C VAL A 291 -30.84 26.21 3.20
N GLU A 292 -31.81 27.11 3.07
CA GLU A 292 -32.85 27.35 4.08
C GLU A 292 -33.65 26.05 4.35
N SER A 293 -34.03 25.34 3.29
CA SER A 293 -34.73 24.04 3.41
C SER A 293 -33.90 22.98 4.16
N TYR A 294 -32.57 23.03 4.02
CA TYR A 294 -31.66 22.18 4.79
C TYR A 294 -31.64 22.58 6.27
N PHE A 295 -31.47 23.86 6.57
CA PHE A 295 -31.39 24.40 7.93
C PHE A 295 -32.67 24.13 8.72
N LEU A 296 -33.83 24.24 8.07
CA LEU A 296 -35.14 23.98 8.68
C LEU A 296 -35.29 22.54 9.22
N LYS A 297 -34.61 21.55 8.62
CA LYS A 297 -34.60 20.17 9.16
C LYS A 297 -33.99 20.07 10.56
N PHE A 298 -33.18 21.05 10.93
CA PHE A 298 -32.47 21.13 12.20
C PHE A 298 -33.11 22.12 13.17
N ASN A 299 -34.35 22.55 12.90
CA ASN A 299 -35.12 23.55 13.65
C ASN A 299 -34.42 24.94 13.72
N THR A 300 -33.60 25.25 12.72
CA THR A 300 -32.92 26.55 12.56
C THR A 300 -33.22 27.14 11.18
N SER A 301 -32.73 28.34 10.90
CA SER A 301 -32.85 29.05 9.61
C SER A 301 -31.59 29.86 9.34
N LEU A 302 -31.42 30.35 8.11
CA LEU A 302 -30.36 31.29 7.76
C LEU A 302 -30.42 32.53 8.67
N GLU A 303 -31.62 33.07 8.89
CA GLU A 303 -31.86 34.22 9.79
C GLU A 303 -31.39 33.91 11.22
N LYS A 304 -31.74 32.76 11.80
CA LYS A 304 -31.30 32.37 13.16
C LYS A 304 -29.80 32.14 13.28
N CYS A 305 -29.14 31.83 12.17
CA CYS A 305 -27.69 31.66 12.11
C CYS A 305 -26.97 32.96 11.71
N ASN A 306 -27.70 34.05 11.50
CA ASN A 306 -27.21 35.33 10.98
C ASN A 306 -26.40 35.18 9.69
N ILE A 307 -26.81 34.26 8.81
CA ILE A 307 -26.15 34.02 7.52
C ILE A 307 -26.95 34.73 6.42
N THR A 308 -26.26 35.56 5.64
CA THR A 308 -26.81 36.21 4.44
C THR A 308 -26.13 35.65 3.20
N ILE A 309 -26.93 35.30 2.19
CA ILE A 309 -26.45 34.77 0.90
C ILE A 309 -26.80 35.78 -0.19
N ASN A 310 -25.79 36.41 -0.81
CA ASN A 310 -25.99 37.27 -1.96
C ASN A 310 -26.01 36.43 -3.26
N GLU A 311 -27.12 35.74 -3.50
CA GLU A 311 -27.26 34.82 -4.64
C GLU A 311 -27.14 35.51 -6.01
N ALA A 312 -27.55 36.78 -6.11
CA ALA A 312 -27.47 37.56 -7.35
C ALA A 312 -26.01 37.82 -7.78
N GLU A 313 -25.13 38.18 -6.83
CA GLU A 313 -23.71 38.40 -7.11
C GLU A 313 -23.01 37.09 -7.45
N LEU A 314 -23.26 36.02 -6.67
CA LEU A 314 -22.73 34.68 -6.95
C LEU A 314 -23.11 34.21 -8.35
N LYS A 315 -24.31 34.53 -8.82
CA LYS A 315 -24.77 34.19 -10.17
C LYS A 315 -23.99 34.91 -11.25
N GLU A 316 -23.70 36.21 -11.10
CA GLU A 316 -22.87 36.93 -12.07
C GLU A 316 -21.41 36.46 -12.05
N VAL A 317 -20.88 36.08 -10.89
CA VAL A 317 -19.54 35.45 -10.78
C VAL A 317 -19.51 34.14 -11.57
N LEU A 318 -20.44 33.21 -11.31
CA LEU A 318 -20.48 31.90 -11.96
C LEU A 318 -20.63 31.98 -13.49
N LYS A 319 -21.41 32.95 -13.97
CA LYS A 319 -21.63 33.19 -15.40
C LYS A 319 -20.32 33.36 -16.17
N TYR A 320 -19.29 33.93 -15.54
CA TYR A 320 -18.04 34.25 -16.20
C TYR A 320 -16.82 33.46 -15.69
N ASN A 321 -16.97 32.67 -14.63
CA ASN A 321 -15.88 31.94 -14.00
C ASN A 321 -15.43 30.71 -14.82
N LEU A 322 -14.16 30.69 -15.24
CA LEU A 322 -13.56 29.60 -16.03
C LEU A 322 -13.61 28.26 -15.29
N TYR A 323 -13.26 28.24 -13.99
CA TYR A 323 -13.24 27.01 -13.18
C TYR A 323 -14.60 26.32 -13.14
N TYR A 324 -15.66 27.09 -12.85
CA TYR A 324 -17.02 26.57 -12.82
C TYR A 324 -17.44 25.95 -14.17
N HIS A 325 -17.20 26.64 -15.28
CA HIS A 325 -17.55 26.13 -16.61
C HIS A 325 -16.73 24.90 -16.99
N PHE A 326 -15.44 24.86 -16.64
CA PHE A 326 -14.58 23.71 -16.85
C PHE A 326 -15.13 22.47 -16.13
N VAL A 327 -15.34 22.54 -14.81
CA VAL A 327 -15.83 21.38 -14.06
C VAL A 327 -17.25 20.98 -14.47
N LYS A 328 -18.12 21.94 -14.77
CA LYS A 328 -19.48 21.69 -15.26
C LYS A 328 -19.48 20.96 -16.60
N SER A 329 -18.53 21.25 -17.49
CA SER A 329 -18.44 20.60 -18.80
C SER A 329 -18.04 19.12 -18.74
N LEU A 330 -17.32 18.73 -17.68
CA LEU A 330 -16.83 17.37 -17.47
C LEU A 330 -17.79 16.51 -16.66
N ASN A 331 -18.51 17.14 -15.74
CA ASN A 331 -19.39 16.45 -14.82
C ASN A 331 -20.57 15.79 -15.52
N ILE A 332 -20.92 14.61 -15.01
CA ILE A 332 -21.97 13.76 -15.57
C ILE A 332 -23.20 13.80 -14.68
N LYS A 333 -24.36 13.83 -15.33
CA LYS A 333 -25.64 13.79 -14.62
C LYS A 333 -25.90 12.39 -14.07
N ALA A 334 -26.47 12.35 -12.87
CA ALA A 334 -26.90 11.12 -12.25
C ALA A 334 -28.12 10.55 -12.99
N VAL A 335 -28.05 9.27 -13.34
CA VAL A 335 -29.15 8.53 -13.99
C VAL A 335 -29.44 7.24 -13.22
N GLY A 336 -30.64 6.68 -13.35
CA GLY A 336 -30.99 5.42 -12.68
C GLY A 336 -31.04 5.52 -11.15
N ASN A 337 -30.56 4.48 -10.45
CA ASN A 337 -30.69 4.34 -9.00
C ASN A 337 -29.56 5.09 -8.26
N LYS A 338 -29.80 6.36 -7.92
CA LYS A 338 -28.82 7.22 -7.22
C LYS A 338 -28.28 6.62 -5.92
N GLU A 339 -29.13 5.93 -5.14
CA GLU A 339 -28.73 5.31 -3.88
C GLU A 339 -27.70 4.19 -4.12
N GLU A 340 -27.91 3.38 -5.16
CA GLU A 340 -26.96 2.34 -5.55
C GLU A 340 -25.64 2.93 -6.05
N HIS A 341 -25.69 3.98 -6.88
CA HIS A 341 -24.47 4.65 -7.36
C HIS A 341 -23.66 5.25 -6.22
N PHE A 342 -24.34 5.81 -5.20
CA PHE A 342 -23.67 6.32 -4.01
C PHE A 342 -23.05 5.20 -3.18
N LYS A 343 -23.78 4.10 -2.92
CA LYS A 343 -23.24 2.94 -2.19
C LYS A 343 -22.02 2.30 -2.87
N ASN A 344 -21.87 2.50 -4.18
CA ASN A 344 -20.71 2.06 -4.94
C ASN A 344 -19.60 3.12 -5.05
N SER A 345 -19.75 4.29 -4.43
CA SER A 345 -18.82 5.42 -4.54
C SER A 345 -17.80 5.50 -3.40
N PHE A 346 -16.75 6.29 -3.63
CA PHE A 346 -15.69 6.58 -2.65
C PHE A 346 -16.25 7.07 -1.31
N PHE A 347 -17.34 7.86 -1.36
CA PHE A 347 -17.96 8.46 -0.18
C PHE A 347 -18.70 7.47 0.72
N TYR A 348 -18.95 6.23 0.27
CA TYR A 348 -19.63 5.22 1.10
C TYR A 348 -18.66 4.21 1.69
N LYS A 349 -17.92 3.50 0.84
CA LYS A 349 -16.94 2.50 1.24
C LYS A 349 -15.94 2.28 0.11
N SER A 350 -14.66 2.10 0.49
CA SER A 350 -13.60 1.72 -0.43
C SER A 350 -13.92 0.44 -1.19
N SER A 351 -13.86 0.51 -2.52
CA SER A 351 -14.18 -0.57 -3.46
C SER A 351 -13.59 -0.25 -4.85
N PRO A 352 -13.23 -1.23 -5.69
CA PRO A 352 -12.75 -1.00 -7.06
C PRO A 352 -13.85 -0.41 -7.93
N LYS A 353 -15.11 -0.61 -7.54
CA LYS A 353 -16.24 0.05 -8.17
C LYS A 353 -16.20 1.56 -7.96
N ASN A 354 -15.57 2.10 -6.91
CA ASN A 354 -15.51 3.54 -6.68
C ASN A 354 -14.80 4.31 -7.80
N TYR A 355 -13.94 3.64 -8.57
CA TYR A 355 -13.29 4.23 -9.74
C TYR A 355 -13.97 3.82 -11.05
N ASN A 356 -14.15 2.51 -11.26
CA ASN A 356 -14.58 1.93 -12.55
C ASN A 356 -16.08 1.68 -12.68
N GLY A 357 -16.84 1.84 -11.60
CA GLY A 357 -18.28 1.60 -11.59
C GLY A 357 -19.06 2.62 -12.43
N PRO A 358 -20.34 2.36 -12.72
CA PRO A 358 -21.19 3.33 -13.38
C PRO A 358 -21.30 4.61 -12.53
N GLN A 359 -21.22 5.76 -13.19
CA GLN A 359 -21.33 7.09 -12.59
C GLN A 359 -20.22 7.42 -11.58
N GLN A 360 -19.02 6.88 -11.80
CA GLN A 360 -17.85 7.05 -10.94
C GLN A 360 -16.74 7.84 -11.65
N LEU A 361 -15.63 8.08 -10.96
CA LEU A 361 -14.56 8.99 -11.42
C LEU A 361 -14.07 8.67 -12.83
N LYS A 362 -13.94 7.39 -13.19
CA LYS A 362 -13.50 7.01 -14.53
C LYS A 362 -14.41 7.55 -15.63
N GLU A 363 -15.74 7.48 -15.46
CA GLU A 363 -16.69 7.95 -16.47
C GLU A 363 -16.63 9.47 -16.65
N VAL A 364 -16.32 10.21 -15.57
CA VAL A 364 -16.08 11.66 -15.65
C VAL A 364 -14.78 11.95 -16.42
N LEU A 365 -13.71 11.22 -16.13
CA LEU A 365 -12.43 11.36 -16.84
C LEU A 365 -12.51 10.91 -18.31
N ASP A 366 -13.35 9.92 -18.62
CA ASP A 366 -13.60 9.46 -19.99
C ASP A 366 -14.36 10.53 -20.81
N ASN A 367 -15.10 11.44 -20.16
CA ASN A 367 -15.74 12.60 -20.79
C ASN A 367 -14.81 13.79 -21.01
N PHE A 368 -13.56 13.69 -20.58
CA PHE A 368 -12.59 14.75 -20.73
C PHE A 368 -12.15 14.89 -22.18
N LYS A 369 -12.79 15.87 -22.85
CA LYS A 369 -12.56 16.29 -24.24
C LYS A 369 -11.84 17.64 -24.26
N SER A 370 -11.43 18.09 -25.45
CA SER A 370 -10.95 19.45 -25.64
C SER A 370 -11.98 20.46 -25.12
N PHE A 371 -11.54 21.38 -24.27
CA PHE A 371 -12.37 22.44 -23.68
C PHE A 371 -11.85 23.81 -24.11
N GLU A 372 -12.77 24.70 -24.49
CA GLU A 372 -12.48 26.09 -24.82
C GLU A 372 -13.56 26.99 -24.25
N TYR A 373 -13.15 28.03 -23.51
CA TYR A 373 -14.05 29.01 -22.94
C TYR A 373 -13.41 30.39 -22.93
N LYS A 374 -14.06 31.37 -23.58
CA LYS A 374 -13.61 32.77 -23.67
C LYS A 374 -12.12 32.93 -24.08
N GLY A 375 -11.65 32.09 -25.00
CA GLY A 375 -10.27 32.13 -25.51
C GLY A 375 -9.26 31.35 -24.66
N ALA A 376 -9.63 30.86 -23.47
CA ALA A 376 -8.85 29.88 -22.72
C ALA A 376 -9.10 28.49 -23.31
N LYS A 377 -8.04 27.80 -23.75
CA LYS A 377 -8.12 26.47 -24.34
C LYS A 377 -7.12 25.54 -23.67
N ILE A 378 -7.59 24.40 -23.20
CA ILE A 378 -6.72 23.38 -22.62
C ILE A 378 -6.03 22.60 -23.75
N SER A 379 -4.72 22.39 -23.61
CA SER A 379 -3.93 21.58 -24.54
C SER A 379 -4.09 20.08 -24.27
N ASP A 380 -3.79 19.23 -25.27
CA ASP A 380 -3.83 17.78 -25.11
C ASP A 380 -2.82 17.29 -24.04
N GLU A 381 -1.67 17.97 -23.93
CA GLU A 381 -0.66 17.67 -22.90
C GLU A 381 -1.18 17.97 -21.49
N GLU A 382 -1.77 19.14 -21.26
CA GLU A 382 -2.38 19.49 -19.97
C GLU A 382 -3.52 18.54 -19.59
N ILE A 383 -4.36 18.13 -20.55
CA ILE A 383 -5.42 17.15 -20.32
C ILE A 383 -4.83 15.84 -19.77
N GLU A 384 -3.83 15.28 -20.46
CA GLU A 384 -3.28 13.98 -20.09
C GLU A 384 -2.54 14.03 -18.75
N VAL A 385 -1.78 15.09 -18.47
CA VAL A 385 -1.10 15.25 -17.19
C VAL A 385 -2.11 15.47 -16.05
N LEU A 386 -3.17 16.26 -16.25
CA LEU A 386 -4.23 16.46 -15.24
C LEU A 386 -4.99 15.16 -14.96
N LYS A 387 -5.36 14.39 -15.99
CA LYS A 387 -5.98 13.06 -15.81
C LYS A 387 -5.10 12.15 -14.96
N LEU A 388 -3.81 12.07 -15.29
CA LEU A 388 -2.87 11.22 -14.54
C LEU A 388 -2.71 11.69 -13.10
N ALA A 389 -2.59 12.99 -12.86
CA ALA A 389 -2.52 13.57 -11.53
C ALA A 389 -3.76 13.23 -10.68
N ILE A 390 -4.96 13.40 -11.23
CA ILE A 390 -6.22 13.07 -10.54
C ILE A 390 -6.30 11.57 -10.22
N ILE A 391 -5.93 10.70 -11.17
CA ILE A 391 -5.91 9.24 -10.95
C ILE A 391 -4.90 8.87 -9.86
N ASP A 392 -3.73 9.50 -9.86
CA ASP A 392 -2.67 9.22 -8.92
C ASP A 392 -3.00 9.72 -7.51
N THR A 393 -3.52 10.93 -7.36
CA THR A 393 -4.00 11.45 -6.06
C THR A 393 -5.15 10.59 -5.53
N TYR A 394 -6.12 10.23 -6.38
CA TYR A 394 -7.19 9.31 -5.97
C TYR A 394 -6.62 7.98 -5.42
N LYS A 395 -5.71 7.34 -6.17
CA LYS A 395 -5.14 6.05 -5.77
C LYS A 395 -4.26 6.14 -4.53
N PHE A 396 -3.44 7.17 -4.37
CA PHE A 396 -2.34 7.14 -3.41
C PHE A 396 -2.46 8.11 -2.23
N GLU A 397 -3.39 9.05 -2.30
CA GLU A 397 -3.72 9.93 -1.18
C GLU A 397 -5.07 9.52 -0.59
N TYR A 398 -6.11 9.41 -1.43
CA TYR A 398 -7.48 9.19 -0.95
C TYR A 398 -7.78 7.72 -0.61
N THR A 399 -7.28 6.73 -1.37
CA THR A 399 -7.57 5.32 -1.04
C THR A 399 -6.66 4.70 0.02
N THR A 400 -5.52 5.33 0.33
CA THR A 400 -4.54 4.90 1.35
C THR A 400 -4.76 5.58 2.70
N HIS A 401 -5.34 6.79 2.73
CA HIS A 401 -5.64 7.54 3.95
C HIS A 401 -7.15 7.72 4.19
N PRO A 402 -7.96 6.63 4.21
CA PRO A 402 -9.38 6.77 4.45
C PRO A 402 -9.68 7.39 5.82
N TYR A 403 -8.77 7.26 6.81
CA TYR A 403 -8.99 7.70 8.19
C TYR A 403 -9.03 9.23 8.37
N ILE A 404 -8.30 9.99 7.55
CA ILE A 404 -8.31 11.46 7.59
C ILE A 404 -9.66 11.99 7.08
N PHE A 405 -10.26 11.29 6.12
CA PHE A 405 -11.56 11.63 5.55
C PHE A 405 -12.73 10.90 6.23
N SER A 406 -12.49 9.81 6.98
CA SER A 406 -13.55 9.09 7.71
C SER A 406 -13.90 9.75 9.03
N GLN A 407 -13.03 10.57 9.64
CA GLN A 407 -13.44 11.44 10.74
C GLN A 407 -14.34 12.59 10.29
N THR A 408 -14.23 13.04 9.02
CA THR A 408 -15.15 14.00 8.40
C THR A 408 -16.33 13.34 7.69
N MET A 409 -16.26 12.04 7.39
CA MET A 409 -17.32 11.25 6.77
C MET A 409 -17.65 9.99 7.58
N TYR A 410 -17.80 10.12 8.90
CA TYR A 410 -18.39 9.05 9.70
C TYR A 410 -19.87 8.99 9.31
N ILE A 411 -20.18 8.22 8.27
CA ILE A 411 -21.53 7.75 7.96
C ILE A 411 -21.86 6.67 9.01
N GLY A 412 -21.85 7.08 10.27
CA GLY A 412 -22.32 6.29 11.38
C GLY A 412 -23.83 6.17 11.23
N TYR A 413 -24.32 4.94 11.18
CA TYR A 413 -25.74 4.59 11.14
C TYR A 413 -26.55 5.09 12.36
N GLU A 414 -25.99 5.95 13.22
CA GLU A 414 -26.64 6.49 14.40
C GLU A 414 -26.68 8.03 14.40
N LYS A 415 -27.89 8.52 14.10
CA LYS A 415 -28.49 9.85 14.37
C LYS A 415 -28.03 11.04 13.52
N ASN A 416 -29.00 11.52 12.73
CA ASN A 416 -29.24 12.87 12.19
C ASN A 416 -29.08 14.04 13.22
N ASN A 417 -28.10 13.99 14.11
CA ASN A 417 -27.97 14.92 15.24
C ASN A 417 -26.82 15.93 15.06
N SER A 418 -25.89 15.70 14.14
CA SER A 418 -24.95 16.73 13.73
C SER A 418 -25.67 17.70 12.79
N GLY A 419 -25.49 18.99 13.03
CA GLY A 419 -25.84 19.99 12.03
C GLY A 419 -25.03 19.78 10.76
N ASP A 420 -23.83 19.17 10.84
CA ASP A 420 -22.88 19.07 9.75
C ASP A 420 -23.52 18.71 8.40
N PHE A 421 -23.29 19.61 7.44
CA PHE A 421 -23.79 19.55 6.07
C PHE A 421 -23.46 18.22 5.38
N LEU A 422 -22.29 17.65 5.69
CA LEU A 422 -21.80 16.41 5.09
C LEU A 422 -22.33 15.14 5.74
N GLU A 423 -22.52 15.14 7.05
CA GLU A 423 -23.08 13.96 7.73
C GLU A 423 -24.53 13.68 7.28
N ASN A 424 -25.16 14.69 6.66
CA ASN A 424 -26.48 14.62 6.05
C ASN A 424 -26.45 14.57 4.51
N TYR A 425 -25.37 14.07 3.91
CA TYR A 425 -25.21 13.96 2.44
C TYR A 425 -26.43 13.30 1.75
N ASN A 426 -27.13 12.38 2.43
CA ASN A 426 -28.33 11.72 1.90
C ASN A 426 -29.41 12.71 1.46
N PHE A 427 -29.53 13.86 2.13
CA PHE A 427 -30.43 14.92 1.69
C PHE A 427 -30.01 15.50 0.33
N TRP A 428 -28.73 15.76 0.20
CA TRP A 428 -28.16 16.42 -0.97
C TRP A 428 -28.04 15.49 -2.17
N ILE A 429 -27.73 14.21 -1.97
CA ILE A 429 -27.62 13.24 -3.07
C ILE A 429 -28.97 12.88 -3.67
N ASN A 430 -30.02 12.79 -2.86
CA ASN A 430 -31.37 12.61 -3.38
C ASN A 430 -31.77 13.80 -4.27
N SER A 431 -31.41 15.00 -3.86
CA SER A 431 -31.75 16.25 -4.53
C SER A 431 -30.85 16.56 -5.73
N SER A 432 -29.59 16.12 -5.71
CA SER A 432 -28.61 16.50 -6.71
C SER A 432 -28.77 15.77 -8.03
N LEU A 433 -28.48 16.48 -9.11
CA LEU A 433 -28.52 15.98 -10.48
C LEU A 433 -27.20 15.36 -10.94
N TYR A 434 -26.14 15.39 -10.13
CA TYR A 434 -24.80 14.95 -10.52
C TYR A 434 -24.38 13.63 -9.89
N SER A 435 -23.53 12.90 -10.61
CA SER A 435 -23.01 11.62 -10.14
C SER A 435 -22.04 11.75 -8.97
N PRO A 436 -21.87 10.69 -8.15
CA PRO A 436 -20.79 10.63 -7.16
C PRO A 436 -19.39 10.81 -7.78
N GLY A 437 -19.15 10.28 -8.98
CA GLY A 437 -17.91 10.50 -9.71
C GLY A 437 -17.59 11.97 -9.97
N SER A 438 -18.62 12.79 -10.20
CA SER A 438 -18.47 14.23 -10.47
C SER A 438 -18.02 14.99 -9.22
N TYR A 439 -18.57 14.67 -8.04
CA TYR A 439 -18.12 15.29 -6.79
C TYR A 439 -16.69 14.91 -6.47
N LEU A 440 -16.34 13.62 -6.64
CA LEU A 440 -14.98 13.16 -6.42
C LEU A 440 -13.99 13.84 -7.38
N PHE A 441 -14.35 13.97 -8.66
CA PHE A 441 -13.55 14.73 -9.62
C PHE A 441 -13.35 16.18 -9.18
N ASN A 442 -14.44 16.87 -8.83
CA ASN A 442 -14.38 18.28 -8.41
C ASN A 442 -13.51 18.48 -7.16
N MET A 443 -13.60 17.57 -6.18
CA MET A 443 -12.79 17.60 -4.97
C MET A 443 -11.30 17.45 -5.29
N LEU A 444 -10.95 16.41 -6.06
CA LEU A 444 -9.56 16.16 -6.47
C LEU A 444 -9.00 17.31 -7.33
N ASN A 445 -9.82 17.85 -8.24
CA ASN A 445 -9.43 18.95 -9.10
C ASN A 445 -9.23 20.26 -8.30
N ALA A 446 -10.12 20.56 -7.34
CA ALA A 446 -9.98 21.73 -6.46
C ALA A 446 -8.68 21.68 -5.67
N GLU A 447 -8.34 20.51 -5.11
CA GLU A 447 -7.10 20.31 -4.36
C GLU A 447 -5.85 20.53 -5.23
N MET A 448 -5.84 20.03 -6.47
CA MET A 448 -4.74 20.26 -7.40
C MET A 448 -4.63 21.75 -7.78
N MET A 449 -5.77 22.40 -8.06
CA MET A 449 -5.79 23.81 -8.45
C MET A 449 -5.40 24.74 -7.31
N HIS A 450 -5.74 24.40 -6.06
CA HIS A 450 -5.43 25.24 -4.91
C HIS A 450 -3.92 25.49 -4.74
N TYR A 451 -3.07 24.55 -5.14
CA TYR A 451 -1.62 24.67 -4.96
C TYR A 451 -0.84 24.76 -6.26
N LEU A 452 -1.50 24.83 -7.41
CA LEU A 452 -0.83 24.77 -8.71
C LEU A 452 0.21 25.85 -8.89
N ASN A 453 -0.09 27.11 -8.54
CA ASN A 453 0.83 28.24 -8.75
C ASN A 453 1.80 28.47 -7.58
N TYR A 454 1.78 27.61 -6.55
CA TYR A 454 2.68 27.78 -5.40
C TYR A 454 4.08 27.29 -5.77
N PRO A 455 5.13 28.13 -5.62
CA PRO A 455 6.48 27.68 -5.87
C PRO A 455 6.82 26.53 -4.91
N ILE A 456 7.39 25.45 -5.44
CA ILE A 456 7.85 24.34 -4.60
C ILE A 456 9.01 24.86 -3.76
N LYS A 457 8.77 24.98 -2.46
CA LYS A 457 9.78 25.39 -1.49
C LYS A 457 10.39 24.15 -0.87
N VAL A 458 11.67 23.93 -1.16
CA VAL A 458 12.48 22.97 -0.43
C VAL A 458 12.97 23.66 0.85
N GLY A 459 12.76 23.04 2.01
CA GLY A 459 13.36 23.49 3.26
C GLY A 459 14.89 23.60 3.13
N GLU A 460 15.52 24.42 3.97
CA GLU A 460 16.98 24.71 3.96
C GLU A 460 17.86 23.44 4.03
N GLU A 461 17.25 22.34 4.42
CA GLU A 461 17.82 21.06 4.73
C GLU A 461 17.63 20.06 3.56
N LYS A 462 18.64 19.94 2.68
CA LYS A 462 18.66 18.98 1.56
C LYS A 462 18.75 17.54 2.06
N PHE A 463 17.92 16.63 1.50
CA PHE A 463 17.84 15.19 1.81
C PHE A 463 18.24 14.82 3.24
N GLN A 464 17.42 15.20 4.22
CA GLN A 464 17.80 15.02 5.62
C GLN A 464 17.41 13.68 6.22
N TRP A 465 18.42 12.83 6.25
CA TRP A 465 18.43 11.64 7.07
C TRP A 465 18.94 11.96 8.47
N LYS A 466 18.23 11.52 9.50
CA LYS A 466 18.85 11.47 10.83
C LYS A 466 19.91 10.38 10.83
N SER A 467 21.16 10.74 11.14
CA SER A 467 22.31 9.82 11.12
C SER A 467 22.06 8.51 11.88
N ASN A 468 21.36 8.59 13.01
CA ASN A 468 20.97 7.42 13.81
C ASN A 468 19.99 6.48 13.08
N ALA A 469 19.09 7.02 12.24
CA ALA A 469 18.15 6.24 11.46
C ALA A 469 18.86 5.50 10.31
N THR A 470 19.77 6.19 9.59
CA THR A 470 20.59 5.56 8.54
C THR A 470 21.43 4.42 9.11
N ILE A 471 22.08 4.66 10.25
CA ILE A 471 22.86 3.62 10.94
C ILE A 471 21.95 2.45 11.29
N ASN A 472 20.76 2.68 11.86
CA ASN A 472 19.84 1.59 12.21
C ASN A 472 19.49 0.71 10.99
N TYR A 473 19.11 1.30 9.84
CA TYR A 473 18.87 0.52 8.62
C TYR A 473 20.08 -0.32 8.18
N GLN A 474 21.30 0.20 8.35
CA GLN A 474 22.51 -0.48 7.89
C GLN A 474 22.97 -1.62 8.81
N ILE A 475 22.98 -1.40 10.13
CA ILE A 475 23.53 -2.38 11.09
C ILE A 475 22.48 -3.27 11.75
N ASN A 476 21.18 -2.98 11.64
CA ASN A 476 20.15 -3.80 12.26
C ASN A 476 19.81 -5.04 11.41
N PRO A 477 20.27 -6.25 11.77
CA PRO A 477 20.00 -7.45 10.97
C PRO A 477 18.52 -7.83 10.96
N PHE A 478 17.73 -7.35 11.93
CA PHE A 478 16.29 -7.54 11.94
C PHE A 478 15.61 -6.73 10.82
N MET A 479 16.17 -5.57 10.46
CA MET A 479 15.68 -4.76 9.35
C MET A 479 15.98 -5.35 7.98
N TRP A 480 17.11 -6.05 7.82
CA TRP A 480 17.47 -6.61 6.50
C TRP A 480 16.41 -7.56 5.94
N PHE A 481 15.81 -8.37 6.82
CA PHE A 481 14.75 -9.29 6.42
C PHE A 481 13.42 -8.55 6.17
N TYR A 482 13.07 -7.59 7.03
CA TYR A 482 11.92 -6.72 6.84
C TYR A 482 12.00 -5.96 5.50
N GLU A 483 13.18 -5.43 5.15
CA GLU A 483 13.44 -4.73 3.89
C GLU A 483 13.25 -5.64 2.67
N MET A 484 13.68 -6.90 2.75
CA MET A 484 13.40 -7.89 1.71
C MET A 484 11.91 -8.20 1.58
N VAL A 485 11.14 -8.17 2.66
CA VAL A 485 9.69 -8.42 2.61
C VAL A 485 8.96 -7.24 2.00
N TYR A 486 9.19 -6.01 2.46
CA TYR A 486 8.35 -4.88 2.05
C TYR A 486 8.89 -4.10 0.84
N PHE A 487 10.21 -4.01 0.67
CA PHE A 487 10.82 -3.14 -0.35
C PHE A 487 11.40 -3.89 -1.55
N SER A 488 11.09 -5.18 -1.74
CA SER A 488 11.53 -5.96 -2.92
C SER A 488 10.86 -5.55 -4.24
N GLY A 489 9.78 -4.77 -4.17
CA GLY A 489 9.02 -4.29 -5.31
C GLY A 489 9.73 -3.24 -6.16
N SER A 490 8.94 -2.38 -6.79
CA SER A 490 9.48 -1.26 -7.58
C SER A 490 10.26 -0.31 -6.67
N ASN A 491 11.46 0.09 -7.09
CA ASN A 491 12.29 1.07 -6.39
C ASN A 491 11.96 2.48 -6.88
N ASN A 492 10.95 3.11 -6.28
CA ASN A 492 10.60 4.51 -6.56
C ASN A 492 10.03 5.18 -5.31
N ALA A 493 10.17 6.50 -5.26
CA ALA A 493 9.80 7.34 -4.12
C ALA A 493 8.35 7.13 -3.67
N LYS A 494 7.42 7.04 -4.63
CA LYS A 494 5.99 6.87 -4.37
C LYS A 494 5.65 5.55 -3.68
N VAL A 495 6.18 4.44 -4.20
CA VAL A 495 5.99 3.11 -3.60
C VAL A 495 6.59 3.09 -2.19
N ASP A 496 7.77 3.67 -2.04
CA ASP A 496 8.51 3.67 -0.78
C ASP A 496 7.80 4.51 0.31
N SER A 497 7.27 5.69 -0.03
CA SER A 497 6.50 6.50 0.92
C SER A 497 5.21 5.80 1.32
N VAL A 498 4.45 5.24 0.37
CA VAL A 498 3.20 4.54 0.68
C VAL A 498 3.42 3.37 1.62
N ILE A 499 4.46 2.56 1.39
CA ILE A 499 4.80 1.43 2.29
C ILE A 499 5.28 1.94 3.65
N THR A 500 6.06 3.02 3.68
CA THR A 500 6.58 3.58 4.93
C THR A 500 5.47 4.18 5.81
N GLU A 501 4.56 4.93 5.22
CA GLU A 501 3.41 5.56 5.89
C GLU A 501 2.41 4.53 6.43
N ASN A 502 2.22 3.43 5.70
CA ASN A 502 1.26 2.37 6.06
C ASN A 502 1.89 1.21 6.83
N SER A 503 3.17 1.33 7.19
CA SER A 503 3.87 0.28 7.93
C SER A 503 3.17 -0.03 9.25
N PRO A 504 2.86 -1.30 9.56
CA PRO A 504 2.25 -1.72 10.82
C PRO A 504 3.02 -1.32 12.07
N LEU A 505 4.32 -1.06 11.90
CA LEU A 505 5.22 -0.62 12.94
C LEU A 505 6.01 0.59 12.45
N PRO A 506 6.32 1.56 13.31
CA PRO A 506 6.98 2.78 12.88
C PRO A 506 8.36 2.44 12.28
N ILE A 507 8.64 2.98 11.09
CA ILE A 507 9.97 3.01 10.49
C ILE A 507 10.31 4.46 10.16
N SER A 508 11.59 4.81 10.09
CA SER A 508 11.98 6.17 9.71
C SER A 508 11.55 6.44 8.27
N ILE A 509 10.92 7.59 8.02
CA ILE A 509 10.76 8.11 6.66
C ILE A 509 12.15 8.31 6.06
N PHE A 510 12.30 7.90 4.82
CA PHE A 510 13.55 7.97 4.07
C PHE A 510 13.44 8.53 2.66
N THR A 511 12.21 8.72 2.19
CA THR A 511 11.94 9.30 0.88
C THR A 511 11.72 10.78 1.06
N PHE A 512 12.66 11.56 0.55
CA PHE A 512 12.68 13.01 0.59
C PHE A 512 12.81 13.54 -0.84
N TYR A 513 12.41 14.78 -1.08
CA TYR A 513 12.62 15.47 -2.35
C TYR A 513 13.53 16.70 -2.19
N ASP A 514 14.19 17.10 -3.26
CA ASP A 514 14.95 18.34 -3.42
C ASP A 514 14.79 18.81 -4.89
N LEU A 515 15.27 20.01 -5.19
CA LEU A 515 15.36 20.55 -6.55
C LEU A 515 16.81 20.49 -7.03
N ASP A 516 17.01 20.01 -8.26
CA ASP A 516 18.32 20.03 -8.91
C ASP A 516 18.67 21.46 -9.43
N LYS A 517 19.80 21.58 -10.13
CA LYS A 517 20.25 22.87 -10.68
C LYS A 517 19.34 23.45 -11.76
N ASN A 518 18.47 22.63 -12.35
CA ASN A 518 17.51 22.99 -13.36
C ASN A 518 16.09 23.11 -12.77
N GLU A 519 15.96 23.15 -11.44
CA GLU A 519 14.68 23.17 -10.73
C GLU A 519 13.85 21.90 -10.94
N GLU A 520 14.49 20.77 -11.27
CA GLU A 520 13.85 19.47 -11.40
C GLU A 520 13.72 18.77 -10.05
N LEU A 521 12.55 18.16 -9.77
CA LEU A 521 12.40 17.30 -8.61
C LEU A 521 13.34 16.09 -8.69
N ILE A 522 14.17 15.95 -7.65
CA ILE A 522 15.00 14.80 -7.40
C ILE A 522 14.64 14.18 -6.05
N TYR A 523 14.80 12.87 -5.93
CA TYR A 523 14.41 12.12 -4.74
C TYR A 523 15.61 11.45 -4.09
N SER A 524 15.55 11.26 -2.77
CA SER A 524 16.54 10.47 -2.05
C SER A 524 16.47 9.01 -2.49
N ASN A 525 17.63 8.35 -2.52
CA ASN A 525 17.69 6.91 -2.66
C ASN A 525 17.43 6.23 -1.31
N ARG A 526 16.96 4.98 -1.36
CA ARG A 526 16.92 4.10 -0.17
C ARG A 526 18.29 4.06 0.53
N PRO A 527 18.35 3.93 1.86
CA PRO A 527 19.62 3.86 2.61
C PRO A 527 20.22 2.45 2.61
N PHE A 528 19.48 1.50 2.06
CA PHE A 528 19.71 0.08 2.06
C PHE A 528 19.58 -0.45 0.64
N ALA A 529 20.24 -1.57 0.38
CA ALA A 529 20.18 -2.27 -0.89
C ALA A 529 19.51 -3.62 -0.68
N VAL A 530 18.23 -3.73 -1.04
CA VAL A 530 17.45 -4.96 -0.86
C VAL A 530 18.12 -6.18 -1.51
N TRP A 531 18.67 -6.02 -2.72
CA TRP A 531 19.40 -7.08 -3.41
C TRP A 531 20.66 -7.54 -2.65
N ALA A 532 21.33 -6.65 -1.91
CA ALA A 532 22.50 -6.98 -1.11
C ALA A 532 22.10 -7.85 0.09
N ASN A 533 20.94 -7.61 0.70
CA ASN A 533 20.39 -8.45 1.75
C ASN A 533 20.11 -9.88 1.24
N TYR A 534 19.49 -10.02 0.07
CA TYR A 534 19.29 -11.32 -0.59
C TYR A 534 20.63 -12.02 -0.83
N LEU A 535 21.61 -11.31 -1.38
CA LEU A 535 22.93 -11.85 -1.68
C LEU A 535 23.63 -12.33 -0.40
N GLY A 536 23.56 -11.57 0.69
CA GLY A 536 24.14 -11.93 1.98
C GLY A 536 23.57 -13.24 2.52
N PHE A 537 22.24 -13.35 2.57
CA PHE A 537 21.55 -14.55 3.07
C PHE A 537 21.81 -15.78 2.21
N ILE A 538 21.69 -15.66 0.88
CA ILE A 538 21.90 -16.76 -0.07
C ILE A 538 23.37 -17.21 -0.05
N THR A 539 24.31 -16.27 -0.04
CA THR A 539 25.75 -16.58 -0.02
C THR A 539 26.12 -17.30 1.27
N PHE A 540 25.69 -16.77 2.42
CA PHE A 540 25.97 -17.40 3.71
C PHE A 540 25.33 -18.80 3.81
N GLY A 541 24.07 -18.95 3.41
CA GLY A 541 23.39 -20.25 3.33
C GLY A 541 24.10 -21.24 2.40
N THR A 542 24.60 -20.78 1.25
CA THR A 542 25.32 -21.61 0.27
C THR A 542 26.68 -22.05 0.79
N VAL A 543 27.45 -21.15 1.42
CA VAL A 543 28.74 -21.46 2.05
C VAL A 543 28.57 -22.51 3.13
N LEU A 544 27.59 -22.33 4.03
CA LEU A 544 27.30 -23.31 5.08
C LEU A 544 26.81 -24.64 4.50
N SER A 545 25.98 -24.61 3.46
CA SER A 545 25.56 -25.81 2.74
C SER A 545 26.75 -26.57 2.13
N ALA A 546 27.74 -25.85 1.56
CA ALA A 546 28.94 -26.44 1.00
C ALA A 546 29.84 -27.06 2.08
N LEU A 547 29.98 -26.41 3.24
CA LEU A 547 30.67 -26.97 4.40
C LEU A 547 29.97 -28.22 4.93
N GLY A 548 28.64 -28.17 5.06
CA GLY A 548 27.81 -29.30 5.44
C GLY A 548 27.93 -30.47 4.46
N TYR A 549 27.90 -30.21 3.15
CA TYR A 549 28.13 -31.21 2.10
C TYR A 549 29.50 -31.88 2.23
N ARG A 550 30.57 -31.10 2.43
CA ARG A 550 31.92 -31.64 2.61
C ARG A 550 31.98 -32.55 3.83
N LEU A 551 31.40 -32.13 4.97
CA LEU A 551 31.36 -32.92 6.19
C LEU A 551 30.51 -34.20 6.04
N PHE A 552 29.36 -34.10 5.38
CA PHE A 552 28.49 -35.24 5.07
C PHE A 552 29.22 -36.30 4.23
N CYS A 553 30.00 -35.86 3.23
CA CYS A 553 30.74 -36.76 2.36
C CYS A 553 32.03 -37.30 2.99
N LYS A 554 32.64 -36.59 3.97
CA LYS A 554 33.92 -36.94 4.60
C LYS A 554 33.87 -38.29 5.34
N THR A 555 32.70 -38.76 5.74
CA THR A 555 32.59 -40.05 6.43
C THR A 555 32.63 -41.25 5.47
N LYS A 556 33.78 -41.93 5.46
CA LYS A 556 34.03 -43.36 5.11
C LYS A 556 34.76 -43.71 3.80
N ASP A 557 35.58 -42.83 3.22
CA ASP A 557 36.60 -43.32 2.25
C ASP A 557 37.81 -43.98 2.97
N GLU A 558 38.07 -43.66 4.24
CA GLU A 558 39.18 -44.28 4.98
C GLU A 558 38.96 -45.76 5.32
N ARG A 559 37.71 -46.27 5.35
CA ARG A 559 37.44 -47.71 5.57
C ARG A 559 37.48 -48.54 4.29
N LYS A 560 37.77 -47.93 3.13
CA LYS A 560 38.01 -48.62 1.85
C LYS A 560 39.49 -48.68 1.46
N LEU A 561 40.37 -48.16 2.31
CA LEU A 561 41.83 -48.29 2.16
C LEU A 561 42.39 -49.51 2.92
N VAL A 562 41.51 -50.38 3.43
CA VAL A 562 41.89 -51.67 4.01
C VAL A 562 41.07 -52.73 3.27
N ASP A 563 41.52 -53.07 2.07
CA ASP A 563 41.41 -54.41 1.47
C ASP A 563 42.72 -54.65 0.71
#